data_AF-A0A355GK00-F1
#
_entry.id   AF-A0A355GK00-F1
#
_cell.length_a   1.000
_cell.length_b   1.000
_cell.length_c   1.000
_cell.angle_alpha   90.00
_cell.angle_beta   90.00
_cell.angle_gamma   90.00
#
_symmetry.space_group_name_H-M   'P 1'
#
loop_
_entity.id
_entity.type
_entity.pdbx_description
1 polymer ?
#
loop_
_entity_poly.entity_id
_entity_poly.type
_entity_poly.pdbx_seq_one_letter_code
_entity_poly.pdbx_strand_id
1 'polypeptide(L)'
;MIVIPCMLSPVRSIFAQVEKRPHIKIRGIYGGAPTQLLEQNKRLPELGVNAIFMGSGSLTAERIASLKQQGAQVFAEFNTMHVANYLKDHPAAAPIGVDGKISPPPQGWQGICPTHAGYRKYRMDEFRRVLREYEIDGIWLDYHHSHASWERAVPDMPDTCFCERCLNQFQKDTNTSLPDAPTSELSQLLLGKQKAAWVQWRCDIFTDWVREFRSILDESRPQA
;
A
#
# COMPACT_ATOMS: atom_id res chain seq x y z
N MET A 1 -62.67 -22.93 -39.19
CA MET A 1 -61.36 -22.24 -39.21
C MET A 1 -61.19 -21.60 -37.84
N ILE A 2 -60.49 -22.25 -36.92
CA ILE A 2 -60.40 -21.84 -35.51
C ILE A 2 -59.09 -21.06 -35.34
N VAL A 3 -59.20 -19.79 -34.96
CA VAL A 3 -58.06 -18.91 -34.68
C VAL A 3 -57.64 -19.13 -33.23
N ILE A 4 -56.41 -19.58 -33.01
CA ILE A 4 -55.80 -19.71 -31.67
C ILE A 4 -55.08 -18.39 -31.37
N PRO A 5 -55.45 -17.64 -30.32
CA PRO A 5 -54.71 -16.44 -29.95
C PRO A 5 -53.46 -16.84 -29.18
N CYS A 6 -52.30 -16.45 -29.70
CA CYS A 6 -51.01 -16.61 -29.05
C CYS A 6 -50.90 -15.56 -27.92
N MET A 7 -51.05 -15.98 -26.66
CA MET A 7 -50.78 -15.09 -25.52
C MET A 7 -49.27 -14.99 -25.28
N LEU A 8 -48.67 -13.89 -25.74
CA LEU A 8 -47.33 -13.48 -25.33
C LEU A 8 -47.38 -13.00 -23.87
N SER A 9 -46.84 -13.80 -22.95
CA SER A 9 -46.59 -13.35 -21.58
C SER A 9 -45.38 -12.41 -21.55
N PRO A 10 -45.46 -11.25 -20.88
CA PRO A 10 -44.32 -10.36 -20.75
C PRO A 10 -43.31 -10.98 -19.78
N VAL A 11 -42.08 -11.19 -20.24
CA VAL A 11 -40.96 -11.54 -19.38
C VAL A 11 -40.70 -10.33 -18.47
N ARG A 12 -41.12 -10.43 -17.21
CA ARG A 12 -40.75 -9.45 -16.19
C ARG A 12 -39.24 -9.52 -16.01
N SER A 13 -38.55 -8.43 -16.37
CA SER A 13 -37.15 -8.24 -16.00
C SER A 13 -37.06 -8.24 -14.47
N ILE A 14 -36.48 -9.30 -13.91
CA ILE A 14 -36.14 -9.37 -12.49
C ILE A 14 -34.86 -8.55 -12.34
N PHE A 15 -35.00 -7.22 -12.22
CA PHE A 15 -33.96 -6.46 -11.55
C PHE A 15 -34.00 -6.87 -10.09
N ALA A 16 -33.02 -7.68 -9.69
CA ALA A 16 -32.82 -8.04 -8.30
C ALA A 16 -32.77 -6.75 -7.48
N GLN A 17 -33.72 -6.59 -6.56
CA GLN A 17 -33.74 -5.46 -5.64
C GLN A 17 -32.46 -5.54 -4.81
N VAL A 18 -31.54 -4.61 -5.03
CA VAL A 18 -30.26 -4.56 -4.31
C VAL A 18 -30.57 -4.14 -2.88
N GLU A 19 -30.89 -5.09 -2.01
CA GLU A 19 -31.02 -4.81 -0.58
C GLU A 19 -29.64 -4.44 0.00
N LYS A 20 -29.59 -3.32 0.73
CA LYS A 20 -28.40 -2.92 1.47
C LYS A 20 -28.09 -4.01 2.49
N ARG A 21 -26.89 -4.60 2.43
CA ARG A 21 -26.41 -5.52 3.47
C ARG A 21 -25.93 -4.67 4.65
N PRO A 22 -26.65 -4.62 5.78
CA PRO A 22 -26.40 -3.61 6.84
C PRO A 22 -25.06 -3.79 7.56
N HIS A 23 -24.44 -4.97 7.47
CA HIS A 23 -23.13 -5.27 8.07
C HIS A 23 -21.93 -4.77 7.23
N ILE A 24 -22.12 -4.49 5.94
CA ILE A 24 -21.03 -4.04 5.06
C ILE A 24 -21.03 -2.52 5.02
N LYS A 25 -20.20 -1.88 5.85
CA LYS A 25 -20.09 -0.42 5.95
C LYS A 25 -19.34 0.20 4.77
N ILE A 26 -18.30 -0.47 4.27
CA ILE A 26 -17.45 0.00 3.17
C ILE A 26 -17.45 -1.05 2.05
N ARG A 27 -17.78 -0.61 0.83
CA ARG A 27 -17.68 -1.37 -0.43
C ARG A 27 -16.88 -0.52 -1.39
N GLY A 28 -15.57 -0.79 -1.40
CA GLY A 28 -14.58 -0.01 -2.13
C GLY A 28 -14.29 -0.53 -3.52
N ILE A 29 -13.96 0.38 -4.44
CA ILE A 29 -13.21 0.06 -5.67
C ILE A 29 -11.83 0.73 -5.60
N TYR A 30 -10.81 0.03 -6.05
CA TYR A 30 -9.41 0.44 -6.10
C TYR A 30 -8.85 0.40 -7.53
N GLY A 31 -7.72 1.10 -7.74
CA GLY A 31 -6.88 0.99 -8.93
C GLY A 31 -7.27 1.98 -10.03
N GLY A 32 -7.12 1.58 -11.29
CA GLY A 32 -7.56 2.38 -12.45
C GLY A 32 -9.08 2.33 -12.69
N ALA A 33 -9.78 1.38 -12.07
CA ALA A 33 -11.21 1.16 -12.25
C ALA A 33 -12.09 2.36 -11.84
N PRO A 34 -11.86 3.06 -10.71
CA PRO A 34 -12.61 4.26 -10.35
C PRO A 34 -12.60 5.32 -11.47
N THR A 35 -11.44 5.59 -12.06
CA THR A 35 -11.31 6.57 -13.14
C THR A 35 -12.14 6.16 -14.36
N GLN A 36 -12.02 4.91 -14.80
CA GLN A 36 -12.78 4.40 -15.95
C GLN A 36 -14.29 4.42 -15.72
N LEU A 37 -14.74 4.13 -14.50
CA LEU A 37 -16.17 4.14 -14.15
C LEU A 37 -16.75 5.56 -14.16
N LEU A 38 -15.97 6.53 -13.66
CA LEU A 38 -16.33 7.94 -13.71
C LEU A 38 -16.37 8.47 -15.15
N GLU A 39 -15.42 8.09 -16.01
CA GLU A 39 -15.41 8.44 -17.43
C GLU A 39 -16.62 7.88 -18.20
N GLN A 40 -17.14 6.72 -17.77
CA GLN A 40 -18.34 6.10 -18.34
C GLN A 40 -19.66 6.71 -17.80
N ASN A 41 -19.61 7.77 -16.98
CA ASN A 41 -20.76 8.36 -16.29
C ASN A 41 -21.58 7.37 -15.45
N LYS A 42 -20.98 6.25 -15.01
CA LYS A 42 -21.65 5.31 -14.10
C LYS A 42 -21.62 5.87 -12.69
N ARG A 43 -22.76 5.84 -12.00
CA ARG A 43 -22.84 6.33 -10.62
C ARG A 43 -22.47 5.21 -9.65
N LEU A 44 -21.67 5.52 -8.63
CA LEU A 44 -21.22 4.51 -7.65
C LEU A 44 -22.37 3.72 -6.97
N PRO A 45 -23.52 4.34 -6.62
CA PRO A 45 -24.66 3.60 -6.07
C PRO A 45 -25.22 2.52 -7.01
N GLU A 46 -25.16 2.73 -8.32
CA GLU A 46 -25.63 1.75 -9.33
C GLU A 46 -24.73 0.51 -9.39
N LEU A 47 -23.47 0.66 -8.97
CA LEU A 47 -22.50 -0.42 -8.83
C LEU A 47 -22.55 -1.07 -7.45
N GLY A 48 -23.39 -0.57 -6.54
CA GLY A 48 -23.45 -1.02 -5.15
C GLY A 48 -22.21 -0.68 -4.33
N VAL A 49 -21.49 0.38 -4.73
CA VAL A 49 -20.21 0.85 -4.16
C VAL A 49 -20.44 2.17 -3.43
N ASN A 50 -19.76 2.34 -2.30
CA ASN A 50 -19.84 3.55 -1.47
C ASN A 50 -18.46 4.06 -1.01
N ALA A 51 -17.38 3.51 -1.55
CA ALA A 51 -16.03 3.98 -1.27
C ALA A 51 -15.12 3.86 -2.49
N ILE A 52 -14.14 4.75 -2.59
CA ILE A 52 -13.12 4.76 -3.63
C ILE A 52 -11.74 4.85 -2.98
N PHE A 53 -10.83 4.01 -3.45
CA PHE A 53 -9.41 4.03 -3.10
C PHE A 53 -8.64 4.49 -4.34
N MET A 54 -7.91 5.59 -4.22
CA MET A 54 -7.17 6.16 -5.35
C MET A 54 -5.79 6.62 -4.94
N GLY A 55 -4.82 6.44 -5.84
CA GLY A 55 -3.43 6.80 -5.57
C GLY A 55 -3.29 8.25 -5.14
N SER A 56 -2.57 8.48 -4.05
CA SER A 56 -2.46 9.79 -3.40
C SER A 56 -1.92 10.89 -4.32
N GLY A 57 -1.11 10.52 -5.32
CA GLY A 57 -0.61 11.44 -6.35
C GLY A 57 -1.65 11.90 -7.39
N SER A 58 -2.83 11.28 -7.41
CA SER A 58 -3.93 11.62 -8.33
C SER A 58 -5.08 12.41 -7.69
N LEU A 59 -4.96 12.72 -6.40
CA LEU A 59 -5.97 13.45 -5.64
C LEU A 59 -6.06 14.90 -6.11
N THR A 60 -7.29 15.37 -6.33
CA THR A 60 -7.61 16.80 -6.48
C THR A 60 -8.87 17.12 -5.67
N ALA A 61 -9.02 18.37 -5.25
CA ALA A 61 -10.20 18.81 -4.50
C ALA A 61 -11.50 18.57 -5.31
N GLU A 62 -11.47 18.83 -6.62
CA GLU A 62 -12.63 18.64 -7.50
C GLU A 62 -13.04 17.17 -7.60
N ARG A 63 -12.05 16.26 -7.74
CA ARG A 63 -12.31 14.82 -7.81
C ARG A 63 -12.92 14.31 -6.51
N ILE A 64 -12.37 14.71 -5.37
CA ILE A 64 -12.89 14.33 -4.04
C ILE A 64 -14.31 14.86 -3.86
N ALA A 65 -14.56 16.13 -4.19
CA ALA A 65 -15.89 16.72 -4.07
C ALA A 65 -16.91 16.00 -4.95
N SER A 66 -16.58 15.68 -6.19
CA SER A 66 -17.44 14.93 -7.11
C SER A 66 -17.78 13.52 -6.58
N LEU A 67 -16.80 12.81 -6.02
CA LEU A 67 -17.01 11.51 -5.40
C LEU A 67 -17.90 11.59 -4.15
N LYS A 68 -17.66 12.58 -3.29
CA LYS A 68 -18.49 12.81 -2.08
C LYS A 68 -19.92 13.22 -2.42
N GLN A 69 -20.15 13.98 -3.50
CA GLN A 69 -21.50 14.29 -3.99
C GLN A 69 -22.29 13.03 -4.39
N GLN A 70 -21.61 11.96 -4.80
CA GLN A 70 -22.21 10.66 -5.07
C GLN A 70 -22.40 9.79 -3.81
N GLY A 71 -22.05 10.31 -2.63
CA GLY A 71 -22.14 9.62 -1.35
C GLY A 71 -20.98 8.65 -1.10
N ALA A 72 -19.84 8.80 -1.80
CA ALA A 72 -18.68 7.95 -1.60
C ALA A 72 -17.80 8.45 -0.44
N GLN A 73 -17.24 7.52 0.32
CA GLN A 73 -16.02 7.76 1.08
C GLN A 73 -14.79 7.69 0.15
N VAL A 74 -13.80 8.54 0.38
CA VAL A 74 -12.60 8.62 -0.45
C VAL A 74 -11.37 8.30 0.39
N PHE A 75 -10.65 7.25 0.02
CA PHE A 75 -9.44 6.80 0.67
C PHE A 75 -8.24 7.05 -0.25
N ALA A 76 -7.15 7.58 0.29
CA ALA A 76 -5.90 7.69 -0.46
C ALA A 76 -5.14 6.36 -0.38
N GLU A 77 -4.79 5.80 -1.52
CA GLU A 77 -3.79 4.74 -1.63
C GLU A 77 -2.40 5.39 -1.60
N PHE A 78 -1.58 4.98 -0.64
CA PHE A 78 -0.32 5.64 -0.33
C PHE A 78 0.85 4.67 -0.40
N ASN A 79 1.62 4.74 -1.48
CA ASN A 79 2.84 3.96 -1.63
C ASN A 79 3.86 4.30 -0.53
N THR A 80 4.22 3.30 0.26
CA THR A 80 5.11 3.49 1.41
C THR A 80 6.56 3.18 1.10
N MET A 81 6.85 2.02 0.51
CA MET A 81 8.24 1.51 0.38
C MET A 81 8.74 1.33 -1.06
N HIS A 82 7.92 1.68 -2.05
CA HIS A 82 8.17 1.39 -3.47
C HIS A 82 8.20 2.67 -4.31
N VAL A 83 8.87 3.71 -3.82
CA VAL A 83 9.12 4.96 -4.57
C VAL A 83 10.51 4.90 -5.22
N ALA A 84 10.66 4.04 -6.23
CA ALA A 84 11.94 3.75 -6.89
C ALA A 84 12.69 5.00 -7.38
N ASN A 85 11.95 6.04 -7.82
CA ASN A 85 12.52 7.28 -8.32
C ASN A 85 13.35 8.03 -7.25
N TYR A 86 13.10 7.79 -5.96
CA TYR A 86 13.88 8.35 -4.85
C TYR A 86 15.37 7.97 -4.92
N LEU A 87 15.69 6.79 -5.47
CA LEU A 87 17.05 6.29 -5.57
C LEU A 87 17.93 7.06 -6.57
N LYS A 88 17.33 7.83 -7.49
CA LYS A 88 18.10 8.64 -8.46
C LYS A 88 18.97 9.67 -7.75
N ASP A 89 18.39 10.33 -6.75
CA ASP A 89 19.06 11.39 -5.97
C ASP A 89 19.63 10.84 -4.65
N HIS A 90 19.16 9.66 -4.21
CA HIS A 90 19.55 9.04 -2.94
C HIS A 90 19.93 7.56 -3.11
N PRO A 91 20.99 7.24 -3.87
CA PRO A 91 21.38 5.84 -4.14
C PRO A 91 21.71 5.05 -2.86
N ALA A 92 22.14 5.73 -1.80
CA ALA A 92 22.39 5.12 -0.49
C ALA A 92 21.16 4.48 0.16
N ALA A 93 19.94 4.81 -0.29
CA ALA A 93 18.69 4.22 0.18
C ALA A 93 18.37 2.88 -0.48
N ALA A 94 19.18 2.42 -1.45
CA ALA A 94 18.96 1.14 -2.12
C ALA A 94 19.04 -0.03 -1.12
N PRO A 95 18.16 -1.05 -1.25
CA PRO A 95 18.27 -2.29 -0.49
C PRO A 95 19.59 -3.02 -0.82
N ILE A 96 20.23 -3.57 0.21
CA ILE A 96 21.45 -4.39 0.08
C ILE A 96 21.08 -5.86 0.27
N GLY A 97 21.48 -6.70 -0.68
CA GLY A 97 21.24 -8.13 -0.70
C GLY A 97 22.21 -8.92 0.19
N VAL A 98 22.02 -10.23 0.21
CA VAL A 98 22.81 -11.17 1.01
C VAL A 98 24.30 -11.15 0.66
N ASP A 99 24.68 -10.73 -0.54
CA ASP A 99 26.07 -10.67 -1.01
C ASP A 99 26.76 -9.33 -0.69
N GLY A 100 26.08 -8.43 0.02
CA GLY A 100 26.59 -7.10 0.35
C GLY A 100 26.50 -6.08 -0.79
N LYS A 101 25.88 -6.43 -1.93
CA LYS A 101 25.68 -5.52 -3.07
C LYS A 101 24.25 -4.99 -3.10
N ILE A 102 24.03 -3.97 -3.93
CA ILE A 102 22.68 -3.46 -4.21
C ILE A 102 21.84 -4.59 -4.78
N SER A 103 20.71 -4.89 -4.12
CA SER A 103 19.76 -5.87 -4.59
C SER A 103 19.07 -5.34 -5.86
N PRO A 104 19.07 -6.09 -6.97
CA PRO A 104 18.38 -5.68 -8.18
C PRO A 104 16.86 -5.64 -7.97
N PRO A 105 16.09 -4.89 -8.78
CA PRO A 105 14.64 -4.89 -8.70
C PRO A 105 14.06 -6.29 -8.97
N PRO A 106 13.40 -6.97 -7.99
CA PRO A 106 12.73 -8.24 -8.23
C PRO A 106 11.65 -8.01 -9.29
N GLN A 107 11.83 -8.61 -10.46
CA GLN A 107 10.88 -8.51 -11.57
C GLN A 107 10.52 -7.05 -11.95
N GLY A 108 11.49 -6.13 -11.83
CA GLY A 108 11.31 -4.70 -12.11
C GLY A 108 10.78 -3.86 -10.95
N TRP A 109 10.47 -4.45 -9.80
CA TRP A 109 9.88 -3.76 -8.64
C TRP A 109 10.94 -3.34 -7.62
N GLN A 110 11.44 -2.11 -7.76
CA GLN A 110 12.46 -1.60 -6.85
C GLN A 110 11.85 -1.08 -5.55
N GLY A 111 12.31 -1.64 -4.43
CA GLY A 111 11.96 -1.19 -3.08
C GLY A 111 13.04 -0.29 -2.50
N ILE A 112 12.83 0.19 -1.28
CA ILE A 112 13.74 1.08 -0.56
C ILE A 112 14.14 0.46 0.79
N CYS A 113 15.34 0.77 1.28
CA CYS A 113 15.80 0.40 2.61
C CYS A 113 14.89 1.02 3.71
N PRO A 114 14.25 0.23 4.59
CA PRO A 114 13.26 0.73 5.55
C PRO A 114 13.86 1.52 6.71
N THR A 115 15.17 1.45 6.92
CA THR A 115 15.90 2.20 7.96
C THR A 115 16.58 3.45 7.41
N HIS A 116 16.41 3.77 6.12
CA HIS A 116 16.98 5.00 5.55
C HIS A 116 16.22 6.23 6.08
N ALA A 117 16.81 6.95 7.02
CA ALA A 117 16.17 8.07 7.73
C ALA A 117 15.64 9.15 6.78
N GLY A 118 16.40 9.51 5.73
CA GLY A 118 15.95 10.49 4.73
C GLY A 118 14.72 10.03 3.95
N TYR A 119 14.60 8.73 3.71
CA TYR A 119 13.44 8.17 2.99
C TYR A 119 12.22 8.13 3.90
N ARG A 120 12.39 7.69 5.14
CA ARG A 120 11.35 7.73 6.16
C ARG A 120 10.81 9.13 6.32
N LYS A 121 11.66 10.13 6.54
CA LYS A 121 11.26 11.53 6.61
C LYS A 121 10.48 11.97 5.36
N TYR A 122 11.02 11.70 4.16
CA TYR A 122 10.37 12.02 2.89
C TYR A 122 8.94 11.45 2.78
N ARG A 123 8.74 10.19 3.17
CA ARG A 123 7.40 9.57 3.14
C ARG A 123 6.49 10.13 4.23
N MET A 124 6.99 10.36 5.44
CA MET A 124 6.20 10.95 6.53
C MET A 124 5.74 12.38 6.20
N ASP A 125 6.59 13.18 5.55
CA ASP A 125 6.23 14.52 5.10
C ASP A 125 5.16 14.50 4.00
N GLU A 126 5.27 13.57 3.06
CA GLU A 126 4.27 13.38 2.02
C GLU A 126 2.93 12.88 2.58
N PHE A 127 2.96 11.98 3.56
CA PHE A 127 1.76 11.51 4.26
C PHE A 127 1.05 12.67 4.98
N ARG A 128 1.82 13.51 5.69
CA ARG A 128 1.31 14.75 6.29
C ARG A 128 0.71 15.69 5.25
N ARG A 129 1.36 15.87 4.09
CA ARG A 129 0.86 16.72 3.01
C ARG A 129 -0.51 16.24 2.53
N VAL A 130 -0.63 14.94 2.23
CA VAL A 130 -1.88 14.33 1.75
C VAL A 130 -3.03 14.56 2.74
N LEU A 131 -2.79 14.35 4.04
CA LEU A 131 -3.82 14.55 5.07
C LEU A 131 -4.25 16.02 5.25
N ARG A 132 -3.33 16.97 5.05
CA ARG A 132 -3.63 18.40 5.17
C ARG A 132 -4.33 18.98 3.95
N GLU A 133 -3.94 18.56 2.75
CA GLU A 133 -4.39 19.17 1.50
C GLU A 133 -5.72 18.58 1.00
N TYR A 134 -6.04 17.35 1.38
CA TYR A 134 -7.18 16.64 0.82
C TYR A 134 -8.18 16.20 1.89
N GLU A 135 -9.46 16.46 1.61
CA GLU A 135 -10.59 16.08 2.45
C GLU A 135 -10.96 14.59 2.30
N ILE A 136 -10.02 13.70 2.61
CA ILE A 136 -10.17 12.24 2.53
C ILE A 136 -10.77 11.65 3.82
N ASP A 137 -11.30 10.43 3.70
CA ASP A 137 -11.93 9.63 4.77
C ASP A 137 -11.02 8.49 5.26
N GLY A 138 -9.78 8.44 4.77
CA GLY A 138 -8.73 7.56 5.28
C GLY A 138 -7.59 7.31 4.30
N ILE A 139 -6.60 6.55 4.75
CA ILE A 139 -5.43 6.16 3.96
C ILE A 139 -5.23 4.64 4.01
N TRP A 140 -5.02 4.06 2.84
CA TRP A 140 -4.51 2.70 2.68
C TRP A 140 -3.01 2.78 2.40
N LEU A 141 -2.19 2.24 3.30
CA LEU A 141 -0.75 2.06 3.09
C LEU A 141 -0.51 0.95 2.06
N ASP A 142 -0.16 1.34 0.84
CA ASP A 142 0.19 0.43 -0.24
C ASP A 142 1.70 0.17 -0.24
N TYR A 143 2.08 -1.02 -0.70
CA TYR A 143 3.46 -1.50 -0.72
C TYR A 143 4.20 -1.30 0.62
N HIS A 144 3.53 -1.53 1.75
CA HIS A 144 4.13 -1.43 3.09
C HIS A 144 4.85 -2.72 3.49
N HIS A 145 5.84 -3.11 2.69
CA HIS A 145 6.66 -4.29 2.92
C HIS A 145 8.09 -4.05 2.45
N SER A 146 8.98 -4.98 2.77
CA SER A 146 10.35 -4.95 2.25
C SER A 146 10.41 -5.15 0.75
N HIS A 147 11.55 -4.80 0.16
CA HIS A 147 11.87 -5.04 -1.24
C HIS A 147 11.48 -6.46 -1.71
N ALA A 148 10.43 -6.52 -2.54
CA ALA A 148 9.82 -7.74 -3.05
C ALA A 148 8.94 -7.44 -4.27
N SER A 149 8.73 -8.45 -5.11
CA SER A 149 7.63 -8.52 -6.07
C SER A 149 6.76 -9.72 -5.71
N TRP A 150 5.70 -9.47 -4.94
CA TRP A 150 4.87 -10.52 -4.35
C TRP A 150 3.56 -10.77 -5.11
N GLU A 151 3.06 -9.79 -5.87
CA GLU A 151 1.77 -9.85 -6.60
C GLU A 151 1.84 -10.66 -7.90
N ARG A 152 2.53 -11.80 -7.87
CA ARG A 152 2.69 -12.69 -9.02
C ARG A 152 2.48 -14.15 -8.62
N ALA A 153 2.17 -14.98 -9.61
CA ALA A 153 2.05 -16.42 -9.43
C ALA A 153 3.35 -17.05 -8.86
N VAL A 154 4.50 -16.51 -9.25
CA VAL A 154 5.81 -16.84 -8.65
C VAL A 154 6.40 -15.55 -8.09
N PRO A 155 6.31 -15.32 -6.77
CA PRO A 155 6.85 -14.12 -6.15
C PRO A 155 8.38 -14.16 -6.12
N ASP A 156 9.01 -12.99 -6.23
CA ASP A 156 10.44 -12.80 -6.06
C ASP A 156 10.68 -11.90 -4.84
N MET A 157 11.17 -12.51 -3.76
CA MET A 157 11.26 -11.90 -2.42
C MET A 157 12.68 -12.04 -1.87
N PRO A 158 13.66 -11.32 -2.43
CA PRO A 158 15.04 -11.43 -2.00
C PRO A 158 15.22 -10.97 -0.55
N ASP A 159 16.06 -11.69 0.19
CA ASP A 159 16.45 -11.27 1.53
C ASP A 159 17.23 -9.95 1.48
N THR A 160 16.65 -8.94 2.09
CA THR A 160 17.18 -7.57 2.24
C THR A 160 16.67 -7.00 3.56
N CYS A 161 17.21 -5.95 4.14
CA CYS A 161 18.32 -5.13 3.68
C CYS A 161 19.49 -5.33 4.64
N PHE A 162 20.63 -5.78 4.13
CA PHE A 162 21.85 -6.01 4.90
C PHE A 162 22.83 -4.84 4.81
N CYS A 163 22.32 -3.62 4.61
CA CYS A 163 23.18 -2.44 4.62
C CYS A 163 23.69 -2.17 6.04
N GLU A 164 24.81 -1.46 6.13
CA GLU A 164 25.44 -1.13 7.41
C GLU A 164 24.46 -0.48 8.41
N ARG A 165 23.55 0.38 7.94
CA ARG A 165 22.51 0.99 8.80
C ARG A 165 21.61 -0.05 9.45
N CYS A 166 21.11 -1.02 8.67
CA CYS A 166 20.25 -2.07 9.21
C CYS A 166 21.02 -2.96 10.19
N LEU A 167 22.26 -3.32 9.86
CA LEU A 167 23.09 -4.16 10.73
C LEU A 167 23.40 -3.45 12.05
N ASN A 168 23.79 -2.17 12.01
CA ASN A 168 24.07 -1.37 13.20
C ASN A 168 22.82 -1.14 14.05
N GLN A 169 21.68 -0.86 13.40
CA GLN A 169 20.43 -0.67 14.12
C GLN A 169 19.92 -1.98 14.75
N PHE A 170 20.04 -3.11 14.06
CA PHE A 170 19.73 -4.42 14.63
C PHE A 170 20.58 -4.73 15.86
N GLN A 171 21.91 -4.53 15.78
CA GLN A 171 22.81 -4.74 16.92
C GLN A 171 22.39 -3.90 18.13
N LYS A 172 22.09 -2.61 17.89
CA LYS A 172 21.66 -1.67 18.92
C LYS A 172 20.30 -2.06 19.53
N ASP A 173 19.29 -2.27 18.70
CA ASP A 173 17.90 -2.46 19.15
C ASP A 173 17.69 -3.81 19.83
N THR A 174 18.46 -4.82 19.44
CA THR A 174 18.36 -6.19 20.00
C THR A 174 19.44 -6.51 21.02
N ASN A 175 20.37 -5.58 21.29
CA ASN A 175 21.56 -5.80 22.10
C ASN A 175 22.36 -7.05 21.67
N THR A 176 22.43 -7.29 20.35
CA THR A 176 23.15 -8.40 19.75
C THR A 176 24.50 -7.91 19.23
N SER A 177 25.58 -8.65 19.49
CA SER A 177 26.88 -8.39 18.86
C SER A 177 27.02 -9.24 17.60
N LEU A 178 27.31 -8.58 16.48
CA LEU A 178 27.74 -9.23 15.25
C LEU A 178 29.27 -9.23 15.18
N PRO A 179 29.88 -10.29 14.62
CA PRO A 179 31.32 -10.30 14.39
C PRO A 179 31.72 -9.23 13.37
N ASP A 180 32.97 -8.78 13.44
CA ASP A 180 33.56 -7.98 12.36
C ASP A 180 33.82 -8.90 11.16
N ALA A 181 32.86 -8.93 10.24
CA ALA A 181 32.83 -9.83 9.10
C ALA A 181 32.14 -9.17 7.89
N PRO A 182 32.43 -9.63 6.66
CA PRO A 182 31.73 -9.16 5.47
C PRO A 182 30.22 -9.40 5.55
N THR A 183 29.43 -8.54 4.89
CA THR A 183 27.97 -8.65 4.84
C THR A 183 27.47 -10.04 4.41
N SER A 184 28.20 -10.73 3.54
CA SER A 184 27.86 -12.10 3.11
C SER A 184 27.89 -13.14 4.22
N GLU A 185 28.79 -12.98 5.18
CA GLU A 185 28.87 -13.87 6.34
C GLU A 185 27.83 -13.47 7.39
N LEU A 186 27.64 -12.16 7.59
CA LEU A 186 26.62 -11.63 8.48
C LEU A 186 25.21 -12.04 8.02
N SER A 187 24.92 -11.99 6.72
CA SER A 187 23.62 -12.40 6.18
C SER A 187 23.35 -13.88 6.42
N GLN A 188 24.36 -14.76 6.27
CA GLN A 188 24.24 -16.18 6.60
C GLN A 188 23.96 -16.41 8.10
N LEU A 189 24.64 -15.68 8.98
CA LEU A 189 24.40 -15.76 10.43
C LEU A 189 22.98 -15.31 10.79
N LEU A 190 22.54 -14.18 10.21
CA LEU A 190 21.22 -13.59 10.43
C LEU A 190 20.09 -14.42 9.82
N LEU A 191 20.32 -15.10 8.71
CA LEU A 191 19.32 -15.98 8.07
C LEU A 191 19.38 -17.42 8.58
N GLY A 192 20.44 -17.78 9.33
CA GLY A 192 20.62 -19.06 10.00
C GLY A 192 20.29 -18.96 11.49
N LYS A 193 21.33 -19.01 12.32
CA LYS A 193 21.20 -19.13 13.78
C LYS A 193 20.40 -17.98 14.41
N GLN A 194 20.46 -16.77 13.86
CA GLN A 194 19.79 -15.59 14.41
C GLN A 194 18.48 -15.23 13.69
N LYS A 195 17.95 -16.10 12.83
CA LYS A 195 16.79 -15.82 11.96
C LYS A 195 15.58 -15.28 12.69
N ALA A 196 15.22 -15.89 13.82
CA ALA A 196 14.04 -15.46 14.58
C ALA A 196 14.17 -14.00 15.06
N ALA A 197 15.31 -13.65 15.65
CA ALA A 197 15.57 -12.29 16.13
C ALA A 197 15.63 -11.28 14.97
N TRP A 198 16.30 -11.65 13.87
CA TRP A 198 16.40 -10.81 12.68
C TRP A 198 15.04 -10.52 12.04
N VAL A 199 14.21 -11.55 11.87
CA VAL A 199 12.86 -11.40 11.29
C VAL A 199 11.97 -10.56 12.20
N GLN A 200 11.98 -10.83 13.51
CA GLN A 200 11.17 -10.05 14.46
C GLN A 200 11.57 -8.57 14.44
N TRP A 201 12.86 -8.26 14.53
CA TRP A 201 13.34 -6.87 14.47
C TRP A 201 12.91 -6.18 13.16
N ARG A 202 12.97 -6.88 12.01
CA ARG A 202 12.48 -6.32 10.74
C ARG A 202 10.98 -6.03 10.76
N CYS A 203 10.17 -6.94 11.31
CA CYS A 203 8.74 -6.71 11.51
C CYS A 203 8.48 -5.49 12.42
N ASP A 204 9.28 -5.34 13.47
CA ASP A 204 9.19 -4.20 14.39
C ASP A 204 9.50 -2.88 13.68
N ILE A 205 10.50 -2.83 12.79
CA ILE A 205 10.77 -1.65 11.95
C ILE A 205 9.53 -1.24 11.15
N PHE A 206 8.87 -2.17 10.44
CA PHE A 206 7.67 -1.85 9.67
C PHE A 206 6.47 -1.47 10.56
N THR A 207 6.38 -2.07 11.75
CA THR A 207 5.36 -1.70 12.75
C THR A 207 5.57 -0.28 13.26
N ASP A 208 6.82 0.13 13.46
CA ASP A 208 7.16 1.50 13.87
C ASP A 208 6.81 2.53 12.81
N TRP A 209 6.94 2.19 11.51
CA TRP A 209 6.43 3.05 10.45
C TRP A 209 4.91 3.27 10.58
N VAL A 210 4.15 2.20 10.84
CA VAL A 210 2.68 2.29 11.02
C VAL A 210 2.33 3.13 12.26
N ARG A 211 3.07 2.96 13.37
CA ARG A 211 2.87 3.79 14.57
C ARG A 211 3.07 5.27 14.30
N GLU A 212 4.11 5.62 13.54
CA GLU A 212 4.37 7.01 13.18
C GLU A 212 3.29 7.57 12.24
N PHE A 213 2.87 6.80 11.21
CA PHE A 213 1.73 7.20 10.38
C PHE A 213 0.47 7.41 11.20
N ARG A 214 0.21 6.56 12.20
CA ARG A 214 -0.95 6.71 13.08
C ARG A 214 -0.87 8.01 13.89
N SER A 215 0.28 8.31 14.50
CA SER A 215 0.48 9.58 15.23
C SER A 215 0.21 10.78 14.32
N ILE A 216 0.72 10.74 13.09
CA ILE A 216 0.52 11.82 12.11
C ILE A 216 -0.97 11.97 11.76
N LEU A 217 -1.69 10.86 11.55
CA LEU A 217 -3.12 10.90 11.26
C LEU A 217 -3.90 11.49 12.44
N ASP A 218 -3.61 11.04 13.66
CA ASP A 218 -4.24 11.57 14.88
C ASP A 218 -4.03 13.07 15.05
N GLU A 219 -2.83 13.57 14.75
CA GLU A 219 -2.47 14.98 14.82
C GLU A 219 -3.10 15.82 13.70
N SER A 220 -3.15 15.28 12.47
CA SER A 220 -3.47 16.06 11.28
C SER A 220 -4.95 15.97 10.86
N ARG A 221 -5.55 14.78 10.98
CA ARG A 221 -6.91 14.49 10.54
C ARG A 221 -7.48 13.25 11.26
N PRO A 222 -7.81 13.35 12.56
CA PRO A 222 -8.22 12.20 13.39
C PRO A 222 -9.52 11.51 12.96
N GLN A 223 -10.30 12.15 12.08
CA GLN A 223 -11.56 11.61 11.53
C GLN A 223 -11.39 10.93 10.17
N ALA A 224 -10.17 10.91 9.63
CA ALA A 224 -9.79 10.05 8.51
C ALA A 224 -9.43 8.64 9.00
#